data_AF-A0A1I2EH71-F1
#
_entry.id   AF-A0A1I2EH71-F1
#
_cell.length_a   1.000
_cell.length_b   1.000
_cell.length_c   1.000
_cell.angle_alpha   90.00
_cell.angle_beta   90.00
_cell.angle_gamma   90.00
#
_symmetry.space_group_name_H-M   'P 1'
#
loop_
_entity.id
_entity.type
_entity.pdbx_description
1 polymer ?
#
loop_
_entity_poly.entity_id
_entity_poly.type
_entity_poly.pdbx_seq_one_letter_code
_entity_poly.pdbx_strand_id
1 'polypeptide(L)'
;MSASKFPLEPLRTVRGIRLHALETELKQCRERQHIADEERMAADERLQQASFARQDFADRSWAGMFADGAPTALAIDRYERHLQLLDHQIALCRAELEEREIACAQAQAALDRAAAAWRQARGKLDAVDEMKQGWLREMRGRIEWSEEQSLEELFLQRAPTH
;
A
#
# COMPACT_ATOMS: atom_id res chain seq x y z
N MET A 1 -26.32 36.27 -19.46
CA MET A 1 -26.44 35.27 -18.37
C MET A 1 -25.14 34.45 -18.32
N SER A 2 -24.45 34.45 -17.19
CA SER A 2 -23.14 33.80 -17.01
C SER A 2 -23.29 32.30 -16.74
N ALA A 3 -23.68 31.53 -17.74
CA ALA A 3 -23.89 30.08 -17.62
C ALA A 3 -22.82 29.26 -18.39
N SER A 4 -21.56 29.71 -18.39
CA SER A 4 -20.48 29.04 -19.14
C SER A 4 -19.70 27.99 -18.35
N LYS A 5 -19.98 27.78 -17.07
CA LYS A 5 -19.20 26.89 -16.19
C LYS A 5 -20.04 25.72 -15.68
N PHE A 6 -19.43 24.55 -15.68
CA PHE A 6 -20.03 23.31 -15.18
C PHE A 6 -20.46 23.49 -13.70
N PRO A 7 -21.73 23.24 -13.34
CA PRO A 7 -22.24 23.52 -12.00
C PRO A 7 -21.52 22.78 -10.86
N LEU A 8 -20.98 21.58 -11.13
CA LEU A 8 -20.29 20.76 -10.13
C LEU A 8 -18.76 20.90 -10.20
N GLU A 9 -18.22 21.95 -10.84
CA GLU A 9 -16.77 22.19 -10.89
C GLU A 9 -16.12 22.25 -9.49
N PRO A 10 -16.70 22.95 -8.48
CA PRO A 10 -16.11 22.96 -7.13
C PRO A 10 -16.02 21.56 -6.51
N LEU A 11 -17.04 20.72 -6.72
CA LEU A 11 -17.07 19.35 -6.23
C LEU A 11 -15.98 18.50 -6.90
N ARG A 12 -15.81 18.65 -8.21
CA ARG A 12 -14.73 18.01 -8.98
C ARG A 12 -13.35 18.39 -8.43
N THR A 13 -13.12 19.68 -8.19
CA THR A 13 -11.86 20.18 -7.62
C THR A 13 -11.59 19.58 -6.24
N VAL A 14 -12.57 19.60 -5.33
CA VAL A 14 -12.42 19.03 -3.97
C VAL A 14 -12.15 17.52 -4.04
N ARG A 15 -12.83 16.78 -4.94
CA ARG A 15 -12.57 15.35 -5.15
C ARG A 15 -11.17 15.10 -5.71
N GLY A 16 -10.67 15.94 -6.61
CA GLY A 16 -9.30 15.88 -7.11
C GLY A 16 -8.26 16.08 -6.01
N ILE A 17 -8.44 17.08 -5.14
CA ILE A 17 -7.55 17.33 -3.99
C ILE A 17 -7.55 16.11 -3.04
N ARG A 18 -8.73 15.56 -2.73
CA ARG A 18 -8.85 14.36 -1.89
C ARG A 18 -8.17 13.15 -2.50
N LEU A 19 -8.34 12.93 -3.81
CA LEU A 19 -7.68 11.83 -4.51
C LEU A 19 -6.16 11.96 -4.42
N HIS A 20 -5.62 13.16 -4.61
CA HIS A 20 -4.19 13.41 -4.49
C HIS A 20 -3.66 13.16 -3.07
N ALA A 21 -4.42 13.53 -2.03
CA ALA A 21 -4.06 13.20 -0.65
C ALA A 21 -4.00 11.67 -0.42
N LEU A 22 -4.98 10.92 -0.96
CA LEU A 22 -5.00 9.46 -0.89
C LEU A 22 -3.87 8.80 -1.71
N GLU A 23 -3.42 9.42 -2.81
CA GLU A 23 -2.24 8.94 -3.55
C GLU A 23 -0.98 9.04 -2.71
N THR A 24 -0.81 10.15 -1.99
CA THR A 24 0.31 10.33 -1.06
C THR A 24 0.25 9.31 0.08
N GLU A 25 -0.93 9.10 0.67
CA GLU A 25 -1.14 8.09 1.71
C GLU A 25 -0.81 6.68 1.19
N LEU A 26 -1.26 6.34 -0.02
CA LEU A 26 -0.97 5.05 -0.65
C LEU A 26 0.53 4.82 -0.86
N LYS A 27 1.27 5.84 -1.27
CA LYS A 27 2.74 5.77 -1.38
C LYS A 27 3.38 5.50 -0.03
N GLN A 28 2.98 6.22 1.01
CA GLN A 28 3.49 6.01 2.37
C GLN A 28 3.17 4.60 2.90
N CYS A 29 1.96 4.08 2.62
CA CYS A 29 1.60 2.71 2.99
C CYS A 29 2.47 1.67 2.28
N ARG A 30 2.81 1.87 1.00
CA ARG A 30 3.72 0.98 0.26
C ARG A 30 5.13 1.00 0.84
N GLU A 31 5.65 2.18 1.13
CA GLU A 31 6.97 2.33 1.78
C GLU A 31 7.00 1.62 3.14
N ARG A 32 5.96 1.78 3.96
CA ARG A 32 5.85 1.08 5.26
C ARG A 32 5.77 -0.43 5.10
N GLN A 33 5.04 -0.93 4.10
CA GLN A 33 4.94 -2.37 3.84
C GLN A 33 6.29 -2.93 3.38
N HIS A 34 7.01 -2.22 2.53
CA HIS A 34 8.36 -2.59 2.12
C HIS A 34 9.32 -2.68 3.32
N ILE A 35 9.35 -1.65 4.16
CA ILE A 35 10.20 -1.63 5.36
C ILE A 35 9.83 -2.78 6.31
N ALA A 36 8.55 -3.02 6.54
CA ALA A 36 8.10 -4.13 7.40
C ALA A 36 8.51 -5.50 6.85
N ASP A 37 8.49 -5.68 5.52
CA ASP A 37 8.99 -6.90 4.87
C ASP A 37 10.51 -7.05 5.01
N GLU A 38 11.28 -5.98 4.82
CA GLU A 38 12.74 -5.99 5.01
C GLU A 38 13.11 -6.34 6.46
N GLU A 39 12.42 -5.76 7.44
CA GLU A 39 12.63 -6.06 8.85
C GLU A 39 12.28 -7.51 9.20
N ARG A 40 11.19 -8.05 8.61
CA ARG A 40 10.80 -9.45 8.77
C ARG A 40 11.86 -10.39 8.19
N MET A 41 12.37 -10.11 6.98
CA MET A 41 13.44 -10.88 6.37
C MET A 41 14.71 -10.85 7.22
N ALA A 42 15.10 -9.68 7.72
CA ALA A 42 16.26 -9.54 8.60
C ALA A 42 16.08 -10.28 9.94
N ALA A 43 14.86 -10.36 10.48
CA ALA A 43 14.56 -11.15 11.68
C ALA A 43 14.66 -12.66 11.41
N ASP A 44 14.16 -13.13 10.27
CA ASP A 44 14.27 -14.53 9.86
C ASP A 44 15.74 -14.93 9.65
N GLU A 45 16.54 -14.11 8.97
CA GLU A 45 17.98 -14.34 8.82
C GLU A 45 18.70 -14.47 10.17
N ARG A 46 18.34 -13.64 11.15
CA ARG A 46 18.92 -13.70 12.50
C ARG A 46 18.52 -14.99 13.23
N LEU A 47 17.27 -15.44 13.08
CA LEU A 47 16.83 -16.74 13.61
C LEU A 47 17.58 -17.91 12.96
N GLN A 48 17.80 -17.87 11.65
CA GLN A 48 18.57 -18.87 10.93
C GLN A 48 20.03 -18.91 11.42
N GLN A 49 20.65 -17.74 11.59
CA GLN A 49 22.02 -17.62 12.12
C GLN A 49 22.13 -18.16 13.55
N ALA A 50 21.18 -17.83 14.43
CA ALA A 50 21.15 -18.35 15.81
C ALA A 50 20.99 -19.88 15.83
N SER A 51 20.11 -20.41 14.98
CA SER A 51 19.90 -21.85 14.83
C SER A 51 21.15 -22.57 14.32
N PHE A 52 21.83 -21.97 13.33
CA PHE A 52 23.08 -22.50 12.80
C PHE A 52 24.20 -22.47 13.86
N ALA A 53 24.35 -21.36 14.59
CA ALA A 53 25.35 -21.25 15.66
C ALA A 53 25.15 -22.30 16.75
N ARG A 54 23.90 -22.58 17.13
CA ARG A 54 23.54 -23.64 18.07
C ARG A 54 23.92 -25.03 17.55
N GLN A 55 23.65 -25.31 16.28
CA GLN A 55 23.99 -26.58 15.65
C GLN A 55 25.51 -26.76 15.53
N ASP A 56 26.21 -25.76 15.00
CA ASP A 56 27.68 -25.78 14.83
C ASP A 56 28.39 -25.93 16.19
N PHE A 57 27.92 -25.24 17.23
CA PHE A 57 28.42 -25.45 18.59
C PHE A 57 28.20 -26.88 19.05
N ALA A 58 26.97 -27.41 18.92
CA ALA A 58 26.66 -28.77 19.36
C ALA A 58 27.56 -29.81 18.68
N ASP A 59 27.76 -29.69 17.37
CA ASP A 59 28.56 -30.63 16.58
C ASP A 59 30.05 -30.57 16.95
N ARG A 60 30.63 -29.37 17.05
CA ARG A 60 32.07 -29.19 17.36
C ARG A 60 32.40 -29.51 18.80
N SER A 61 31.61 -29.00 19.74
CA SER A 61 31.90 -29.13 21.17
C SER A 61 31.63 -30.55 21.68
N TRP A 62 30.65 -31.26 21.12
CA TRP A 62 30.43 -32.67 21.45
C TRP A 62 31.62 -33.52 20.99
N ALA A 63 32.06 -33.39 19.74
CA ALA A 63 33.22 -34.12 19.24
C ALA A 63 34.50 -33.81 20.03
N GLY A 64 34.75 -32.53 20.35
CA GLY A 64 35.92 -32.12 21.14
C GLY A 64 35.90 -32.61 22.58
N MET A 65 34.72 -32.69 23.20
CA MET A 65 34.56 -33.12 24.60
C MET A 65 34.94 -34.59 24.84
N PHE A 66 34.87 -35.44 23.81
CA PHE A 66 35.24 -36.85 23.88
C PHE A 66 36.60 -37.19 23.24
N ALA A 67 37.31 -36.19 22.68
CA ALA A 67 38.56 -36.42 21.95
C ALA A 67 39.70 -36.93 22.85
N ASP A 68 39.76 -36.45 24.10
CA ASP A 68 40.82 -36.79 25.07
C ASP A 68 40.41 -37.84 26.11
N GLY A 69 39.27 -38.52 25.90
CA GLY A 69 38.72 -39.53 26.80
C GLY A 69 37.36 -39.16 27.41
N ALA A 70 36.99 -39.77 28.54
CA ALA A 70 35.70 -39.53 29.17
C ALA A 70 35.61 -38.09 29.74
N PRO A 71 34.57 -37.31 29.41
CA PRO A 71 34.47 -35.93 29.84
C PRO A 71 34.22 -35.80 31.35
N THR A 72 34.74 -34.73 31.93
CA THR A 72 34.49 -34.40 33.33
C THR A 72 33.07 -33.84 33.52
N ALA A 73 32.51 -34.03 34.71
CA ALA A 73 31.18 -33.47 35.05
C ALA A 73 31.11 -31.94 34.86
N LEU A 74 32.21 -31.22 35.13
CA LEU A 74 32.29 -29.77 34.91
C LEU A 74 32.26 -29.40 33.42
N ALA A 75 32.87 -30.21 32.55
CA ALA A 75 32.83 -29.98 31.10
C ALA A 75 31.42 -30.17 30.55
N ILE A 76 30.71 -31.20 31.02
CA ILE A 76 29.31 -31.48 30.66
C ILE A 76 28.40 -30.33 31.11
N ASP A 77 28.50 -29.89 32.37
CA ASP A 77 27.69 -28.78 32.89
C ASP A 77 27.95 -27.45 32.13
N ARG A 78 29.19 -27.16 31.74
CA ARG A 78 29.51 -25.99 30.90
C ARG A 78 28.89 -26.08 29.51
N TYR A 79 28.95 -27.26 28.88
CA TYR A 79 28.34 -27.52 27.58
C TYR A 79 26.82 -27.32 27.63
N GLU A 80 26.15 -27.91 28.63
CA GLU A 80 24.70 -27.80 28.80
C GLU A 80 24.26 -26.36 29.03
N ARG A 81 24.97 -25.60 29.88
CA ARG A 81 24.68 -24.17 30.08
C ARG A 81 24.84 -23.35 28.81
N HIS A 82 25.85 -23.66 28.00
CA HIS A 82 26.04 -22.94 26.74
C HIS A 82 24.93 -23.25 25.73
N LEU A 83 24.49 -24.50 25.63
CA LEU A 83 23.32 -24.86 24.83
C LEU A 83 22.06 -24.14 25.30
N GLN A 84 21.81 -24.08 26.60
CA GLN A 84 20.67 -23.35 27.17
C GLN A 84 20.70 -21.86 26.81
N LEU A 85 21.87 -21.23 26.81
CA LEU A 85 22.01 -19.84 26.38
C LEU A 85 21.68 -19.66 24.89
N LEU A 86 22.15 -20.56 24.03
CA LEU A 86 21.85 -20.52 22.59
C LEU A 86 20.37 -20.79 22.31
N ASP A 87 19.76 -21.76 23.01
CA ASP A 87 18.33 -22.05 22.90
C ASP A 87 17.48 -20.85 23.37
N HIS A 88 17.93 -20.13 24.42
CA HIS A 88 17.31 -18.89 24.86
C HIS A 88 17.41 -17.78 23.79
N GLN A 89 18.57 -17.60 23.16
CA GLN A 89 18.74 -16.65 22.06
C GLN A 89 17.82 -16.98 20.88
N ILE A 90 17.69 -18.26 20.51
CA ILE A 90 16.75 -18.71 19.48
C ILE A 90 15.31 -18.35 19.86
N ALA A 91 14.92 -18.54 21.12
CA ALA A 91 13.59 -18.17 21.59
C ALA A 91 13.33 -16.66 21.47
N LEU A 92 14.31 -15.81 21.77
CA LEU A 92 14.21 -14.37 21.58
C LEU A 92 14.08 -14.00 20.10
N CYS A 93 14.87 -14.60 19.21
CA CYS A 93 14.77 -14.37 17.77
C CYS A 93 13.41 -14.82 17.20
N ARG A 94 12.83 -15.91 17.71
CA ARG A 94 11.48 -16.35 17.33
C ARG A 94 10.41 -15.35 17.74
N ALA A 95 10.46 -14.89 18.99
CA ALA A 95 9.54 -13.88 19.49
C ALA A 95 9.64 -12.59 18.66
N GLU A 96 10.85 -12.16 18.32
CA GLU A 96 11.04 -11.01 17.42
C GLU A 96 10.45 -11.25 16.04
N LEU A 97 10.68 -12.43 15.43
CA LEU A 97 10.11 -12.75 14.13
C LEU A 97 8.59 -12.70 14.15
N GLU A 98 7.94 -13.27 15.18
CA GLU A 98 6.49 -13.21 15.37
C GLU A 98 5.99 -11.75 15.46
N GLU A 99 6.69 -10.88 16.20
CA GLU A 99 6.37 -9.44 16.25
C GLU A 99 6.45 -8.77 14.87
N ARG A 100 7.49 -9.10 14.08
CA ARG A 100 7.66 -8.55 12.72
C ARG A 100 6.63 -9.09 11.74
N GLU A 101 6.22 -10.34 11.86
CA GLU A 101 5.13 -10.91 11.06
C GLU A 101 3.80 -10.20 11.34
N ILE A 102 3.51 -9.90 12.61
CA ILE A 102 2.34 -9.10 12.99
C ILE A 102 2.43 -7.70 12.40
N ALA A 103 3.59 -7.03 12.48
CA ALA A 103 3.79 -5.69 11.92
C ALA A 103 3.59 -5.69 10.39
N CYS A 104 4.11 -6.70 9.69
CA CYS A 104 3.92 -6.88 8.26
C CYS A 104 2.44 -7.08 7.89
N ALA A 105 1.70 -7.92 8.63
CA ALA A 105 0.27 -8.10 8.44
C ALA A 105 -0.53 -6.80 8.65
N GLN A 106 -0.16 -6.01 9.66
CA GLN A 106 -0.77 -4.71 9.92
C GLN A 106 -0.47 -3.69 8.81
N ALA A 107 0.77 -3.66 8.31
CA ALA A 107 1.17 -2.80 7.20
C ALA A 107 0.41 -3.16 5.91
N GLN A 108 0.27 -4.44 5.60
CA GLN A 108 -0.51 -4.93 4.47
C GLN A 108 -1.99 -4.53 4.61
N ALA A 109 -2.60 -4.73 5.78
CA ALA A 109 -3.98 -4.32 6.03
C ALA A 109 -4.18 -2.80 5.93
N ALA A 110 -3.18 -1.99 6.27
CA ALA A 110 -3.21 -0.54 6.04
C ALA A 110 -3.14 -0.20 4.55
N LEU A 111 -2.26 -0.87 3.79
CA LEU A 111 -2.14 -0.71 2.34
C LEU A 111 -3.44 -1.06 1.61
N ASP A 112 -4.10 -2.16 1.99
CA ASP A 112 -5.35 -2.59 1.39
C ASP A 112 -6.48 -1.58 1.63
N ARG A 113 -6.55 -1.02 2.85
CA ARG A 113 -7.50 0.04 3.20
C ARG A 113 -7.25 1.31 2.40
N ALA A 114 -6.00 1.75 2.28
CA ALA A 114 -5.63 2.91 1.48
C ALA A 114 -5.95 2.70 -0.01
N ALA A 115 -5.67 1.51 -0.55
CA ALA A 115 -5.97 1.16 -1.94
C ALA A 115 -7.49 1.11 -2.21
N ALA A 116 -8.29 0.60 -1.27
CA ALA A 116 -9.75 0.62 -1.37
C ALA A 116 -10.30 2.05 -1.33
N ALA A 117 -9.81 2.89 -0.41
CA ALA A 117 -10.20 4.30 -0.31
C ALA A 117 -9.85 5.08 -1.59
N TRP A 118 -8.64 4.88 -2.13
CA TRP A 118 -8.22 5.48 -3.40
C TRP A 118 -9.12 5.07 -4.56
N ARG A 119 -9.41 3.76 -4.72
CA ARG A 119 -10.33 3.27 -5.78
C ARG A 119 -11.72 3.90 -5.66
N GLN A 120 -12.25 3.98 -4.44
CA GLN A 120 -13.56 4.59 -4.20
C GLN A 120 -13.56 6.09 -4.53
N ALA A 121 -12.52 6.82 -4.12
CA ALA A 121 -12.39 8.25 -4.42
C ALA A 121 -12.22 8.49 -5.92
N ARG A 122 -11.46 7.63 -6.61
CA ARG A 122 -11.25 7.69 -8.05
C ARG A 122 -12.55 7.49 -8.80
N GLY A 123 -13.31 6.44 -8.49
CA GLY A 123 -14.62 6.20 -9.11
C GLY A 123 -15.61 7.35 -8.86
N LYS A 124 -15.58 7.98 -7.69
CA LYS A 124 -16.37 9.20 -7.43
C LYS A 124 -15.93 10.38 -8.29
N LEU A 125 -14.64 10.54 -8.57
CA LEU A 125 -14.15 11.61 -9.44
C LEU A 125 -14.54 11.33 -10.91
N ASP A 126 -14.32 10.09 -11.37
CA ASP A 126 -14.66 9.68 -12.74
C ASP A 126 -16.16 9.90 -13.03
N ALA A 127 -17.04 9.56 -12.09
CA ALA A 127 -18.48 9.84 -12.23
C ALA A 127 -18.80 11.34 -12.40
N VAL A 128 -18.07 12.24 -11.74
CA VAL A 128 -18.25 13.69 -11.90
C VAL A 128 -17.67 14.17 -13.24
N ASP A 129 -16.56 13.59 -13.68
CA ASP A 129 -15.99 13.86 -14.99
C ASP A 129 -16.94 13.42 -16.12
N GLU A 130 -17.60 12.27 -15.98
CA GLU A 130 -18.66 11.83 -16.91
C GLU A 130 -19.84 12.81 -16.94
N MET A 131 -20.33 13.26 -15.77
CA MET A 131 -21.38 14.28 -15.69
C MET A 131 -20.95 15.59 -16.37
N LYS A 132 -19.69 15.99 -16.21
CA LYS A 132 -19.13 17.18 -16.87
C LYS A 132 -19.11 17.01 -18.39
N GLN A 133 -18.70 15.86 -18.89
CA GLN A 133 -18.71 15.58 -20.33
C GLN A 133 -20.13 15.54 -20.91
N GLY A 134 -21.11 14.99 -20.16
CA GLY A 134 -22.53 15.06 -20.51
C GLY A 134 -23.03 16.49 -20.61
N TRP A 135 -22.78 17.30 -19.58
CA TRP A 135 -23.16 18.71 -19.56
C TRP A 135 -22.53 19.51 -20.70
N LEU A 136 -21.25 19.28 -21.01
CA LEU A 136 -20.57 19.93 -22.13
C LEU A 136 -21.21 19.57 -23.48
N ARG A 137 -21.65 18.32 -23.66
CA ARG A 137 -22.38 17.89 -24.86
C ARG A 137 -23.74 18.58 -24.97
N GLU A 138 -24.50 18.62 -23.89
CA GLU A 138 -25.80 19.31 -23.86
C GLU A 138 -25.65 20.81 -24.16
N MET A 139 -24.64 21.46 -23.58
CA MET A 139 -24.39 22.88 -23.82
C MET A 139 -24.02 23.16 -25.28
N ARG A 140 -23.22 22.29 -25.92
CA ARG A 140 -22.94 22.40 -27.36
C ARG A 140 -24.21 22.25 -28.20
N GLY A 141 -25.01 21.22 -27.93
CA GLY A 141 -26.28 21.02 -28.65
C GLY A 141 -27.26 22.17 -28.50
N ARG A 142 -27.32 22.84 -27.35
CA ARG A 142 -28.15 24.05 -27.16
C ARG A 142 -27.65 25.24 -27.99
N ILE A 143 -26.34 25.40 -28.12
CA ILE A 143 -25.73 26.45 -28.94
C ILE A 143 -26.04 26.16 -30.41
N GLU A 144 -25.78 24.94 -30.87
CA GLU A 144 -26.07 24.48 -32.24
C GLU A 144 -27.55 24.70 -32.59
N TRP A 145 -28.47 24.29 -31.72
CA TRP A 145 -29.91 24.51 -31.93
C TRP A 145 -30.30 25.99 -31.95
N SER A 146 -29.71 26.80 -31.07
CA SER A 146 -29.96 28.25 -31.07
C SER A 146 -29.43 28.92 -32.35
N GLU A 147 -28.31 28.44 -32.90
CA GLU A 147 -27.74 28.92 -34.16
C GLU A 147 -28.62 28.50 -35.35
N GLU A 148 -29.11 27.27 -35.39
CA GLU A 148 -30.08 26.79 -36.38
C GLU A 148 -31.35 27.64 -36.38
N GLN A 149 -31.96 27.87 -35.21
CA GLN A 149 -33.14 28.74 -35.10
C GLN A 149 -32.87 30.16 -35.58
N SER A 150 -31.72 30.73 -35.21
CA SER A 150 -31.34 32.08 -35.65
C SER A 150 -31.17 32.15 -37.17
N LEU A 151 -30.62 31.11 -37.80
CA LEU A 151 -30.51 31.01 -39.26
C LEU A 151 -31.88 30.88 -39.92
N GLU A 152 -32.77 30.03 -39.39
CA GLU A 152 -34.14 29.88 -39.87
C GLU A 152 -34.92 31.21 -39.82
N GLU A 153 -34.83 31.95 -38.70
CA GLU A 153 -35.45 33.27 -38.56
C GLU A 153 -34.93 34.27 -39.59
N LEU A 154 -33.61 34.28 -39.85
CA LEU A 154 -33.00 35.13 -40.89
C LEU A 154 -33.48 34.78 -42.29
N PHE A 155 -33.67 33.49 -42.60
CA PHE A 155 -34.22 33.04 -43.88
C PHE A 155 -35.68 33.47 -44.04
N LEU A 156 -36.50 33.35 -42.99
CA LEU A 156 -37.90 33.77 -43.00
C LEU A 156 -38.05 35.29 -43.16
N GLN A 157 -37.18 36.10 -42.55
CA GLN A 157 -37.19 37.56 -42.71
C GLN A 157 -36.74 38.03 -44.10
N ARG A 158 -35.98 37.20 -44.84
CA ARG A 158 -35.53 37.48 -46.22
C ARG A 158 -36.48 36.95 -47.29
N ALA A 159 -37.47 36.14 -46.95
CA ALA A 159 -38.48 35.68 -47.90
C ALA A 159 -39.37 36.86 -48.31
N PRO A 160 -39.49 37.19 -49.62
CA PRO A 160 -40.35 38.27 -50.06
C PRO A 160 -41.81 37.93 -49.74
N THR A 161 -42.48 38.82 -49.01
CA THR A 161 -43.94 38.81 -48.90
C THR A 161 -44.50 39.07 -50.30
N HIS A 162 -45.08 38.05 -50.91
CA HIS A 162 -45.90 38.18 -52.12
C HIS A 162 -47.12 39.05 -51.87
#